data_AF-A0A354Q713-F1
#
_entry.id   AF-A0A354Q713-F1
#
_cell.length_a   1.000
_cell.length_b   1.000
_cell.length_c   1.000
_cell.angle_alpha   90.00
_cell.angle_beta   90.00
_cell.angle_gamma   90.00
#
_symmetry.space_group_name_H-M   'P 1'
#
loop_
_entity.id
_entity.type
_entity.pdbx_description
1 polymer ?
#
loop_
_entity_poly.entity_id
_entity_poly.type
_entity_poly.pdbx_seq_one_letter_code
_entity_poly.pdbx_strand_id
1 'polypeptide(L)'
;RYQIDWHEIKYPVEESEYFDFLIETPVPTEILRYYLGTKLIGVGWLDCLPELISSVYFVFDPEFESRRLGIFSLLYEIEYARFLDIRWLYLGYWVESSHKMNYKADFQPAQILKDSRWIPFKNQ
;
A
#
# COMPACT_ATOMS: atom_id res chain seq x y z
N ARG A 1 -1.71 -13.41 12.55
CA ARG A 1 -3.18 -13.22 12.48
C ARG A 1 -3.63 -12.81 11.07
N TYR A 2 -3.25 -11.64 10.56
CA TYR A 2 -3.59 -11.24 9.16
C TYR A 2 -3.27 -12.32 8.11
N GLN A 3 -2.04 -12.86 8.09
CA GLN A 3 -1.64 -13.94 7.17
C GLN A 3 -2.49 -15.23 7.30
N ILE A 4 -2.99 -15.53 8.49
CA ILE A 4 -3.80 -16.72 8.75
C ILE A 4 -5.24 -16.46 8.28
N ASP A 5 -5.80 -15.31 8.66
CA ASP A 5 -7.22 -15.00 8.45
C ASP A 5 -7.51 -14.57 7.00
N TRP A 6 -6.57 -13.88 6.34
CA TRP A 6 -6.74 -13.34 4.99
C TRP A 6 -6.06 -14.15 3.89
N HIS A 7 -4.92 -14.78 4.20
CA HIS A 7 -4.14 -15.56 3.23
C HIS A 7 -4.24 -17.08 3.45
N GLU A 8 -5.00 -17.54 4.45
CA GLU A 8 -5.24 -18.96 4.75
C GLU A 8 -3.95 -19.79 4.95
N ILE A 9 -2.87 -19.13 5.40
CA ILE A 9 -1.57 -19.77 5.59
C ILE A 9 -1.62 -20.67 6.84
N LYS A 10 -1.27 -21.95 6.67
CA LYS A 10 -1.30 -22.98 7.73
C LYS A 10 -0.07 -23.01 8.64
N TYR A 11 1.04 -22.42 8.20
CA TYR A 11 2.31 -22.43 8.92
C TYR A 11 2.74 -20.99 9.27
N PRO A 12 3.34 -20.75 10.44
CA PRO A 12 3.86 -19.44 10.78
C PRO A 12 4.97 -19.04 9.80
N VAL A 13 4.95 -17.78 9.38
CA VAL A 13 6.03 -17.16 8.59
C VAL A 13 7.24 -17.01 9.51
N GLU A 14 8.41 -17.45 9.07
CA GLU A 14 9.65 -17.29 9.82
C GLU A 14 10.09 -15.81 9.86
N GLU A 15 10.80 -15.41 10.91
CA GLU A 15 11.24 -14.01 11.06
C GLU A 15 12.11 -13.56 9.87
N SER A 16 13.01 -14.41 9.38
CA SER A 16 13.85 -14.11 8.22
C SER A 16 13.03 -13.84 6.95
N GLU A 17 11.96 -14.59 6.71
CA GLU A 17 11.09 -14.37 5.54
C GLU A 17 10.40 -13.01 5.59
N TYR A 18 10.06 -12.53 6.79
CA TYR A 18 9.52 -11.18 6.98
C TYR A 18 10.57 -10.10 6.71
N PHE A 19 11.79 -10.28 7.21
CA PHE A 19 12.89 -9.33 6.97
C PHE A 19 13.23 -9.25 5.48
N ASP A 20 13.45 -10.40 4.84
CA ASP A 20 13.78 -10.48 3.41
C ASP A 20 12.67 -9.84 2.54
N PHE A 21 11.41 -9.98 2.94
CA PHE A 21 10.28 -9.48 2.15
C PHE A 21 9.96 -8.00 2.36
N LEU A 22 10.01 -7.49 3.60
CA LEU A 22 9.47 -6.15 3.94
C LEU A 22 10.50 -5.17 4.52
N ILE A 23 11.69 -5.64 4.90
CA ILE A 23 12.66 -4.83 5.63
C ILE A 23 13.96 -4.67 4.84
N GLU A 24 14.46 -5.74 4.23
CA GLU A 24 15.67 -5.70 3.41
C GLU A 24 15.36 -5.15 2.02
N THR A 25 15.62 -3.86 1.86
CA THR A 25 15.33 -3.12 0.62
C THR A 25 16.49 -2.16 0.29
N PRO A 26 16.84 -2.01 -1.00
CA PRO A 26 17.85 -1.06 -1.42
C PRO A 26 17.36 0.40 -1.39
N VAL A 27 16.08 0.62 -1.09
CA VAL A 27 15.43 1.95 -1.06
C VAL A 27 15.15 2.33 0.39
N PRO A 28 15.16 3.61 0.78
CA PRO A 28 14.68 4.02 2.09
C PRO A 28 13.19 3.64 2.26
N THR A 29 12.89 2.76 3.21
CA THR A 29 11.51 2.37 3.54
C THR A 29 11.08 2.97 4.87
N GLU A 30 9.88 3.55 4.87
CA GLU A 30 9.20 4.02 6.06
C GLU A 30 8.04 3.10 6.43
N ILE A 31 7.77 3.00 7.73
CA ILE A 31 6.68 2.18 8.27
C ILE A 31 5.63 3.09 8.89
N LEU A 32 4.46 3.16 8.27
CA LEU A 32 3.28 3.82 8.81
C LEU A 32 2.58 2.89 9.81
N ARG A 33 2.26 3.40 11.00
CA ARG A 33 1.58 2.64 12.05
C ARG A 33 0.28 3.32 12.44
N TYR A 34 -0.81 2.57 12.36
CA TYR A 34 -2.17 3.07 12.60
C TYR A 34 -2.68 2.56 13.93
N TYR A 35 -3.01 3.48 14.83
CA TYR A 35 -3.48 3.17 16.18
C TYR A 35 -4.93 3.60 16.40
N LEU A 36 -5.69 2.75 17.09
CA LEU A 36 -6.97 3.11 17.71
C LEU A 36 -6.78 3.13 19.22
N GLY A 37 -6.65 4.34 19.79
CA GLY A 37 -6.17 4.51 21.16
C GLY A 37 -4.74 3.97 21.27
N THR A 38 -4.56 2.90 22.05
CA THR A 38 -3.25 2.22 22.21
C THR A 38 -3.11 0.96 21.37
N LYS A 39 -4.17 0.50 20.68
CA LYS A 39 -4.14 -0.73 19.87
C LYS A 39 -3.60 -0.43 18.47
N LEU A 40 -2.54 -1.12 18.04
CA LEU A 40 -2.08 -1.11 16.65
C LEU A 40 -3.08 -1.90 15.80
N ILE A 41 -3.69 -1.23 14.81
CA ILE A 41 -4.74 -1.79 13.96
C ILE A 41 -4.35 -1.86 12.49
N GLY A 42 -3.21 -1.27 12.10
CA GLY A 42 -2.70 -1.33 10.73
C GLY A 42 -1.24 -0.93 10.63
N VAL A 43 -0.56 -1.46 9.63
CA VAL A 43 0.84 -1.16 9.30
C VAL A 43 0.98 -1.08 7.79
N GLY A 44 1.60 -0.01 7.29
CA GLY A 44 1.93 0.18 5.88
C GLY A 44 3.44 0.34 5.69
N TRP A 45 3.97 -0.21 4.60
CA TRP A 45 5.35 -0.04 4.15
C TRP A 45 5.39 0.84 2.92
N LEU A 46 6.17 1.91 2.99
CA LEU A 46 6.33 2.90 1.95
C LEU A 46 7.79 2.99 1.56
N ASP A 47 8.09 2.80 0.27
CA ASP A 47 9.42 3.13 -0.25
C ASP A 47 9.45 4.59 -0.68
N CYS A 48 10.41 5.35 -0.14
CA CYS A 48 10.56 6.78 -0.38
C CYS A 48 11.72 7.03 -1.34
N LEU A 49 11.41 7.56 -2.54
CA LEU A 49 12.37 8.02 -3.53
C LEU A 49 12.27 9.54 -3.71
N PRO A 50 13.28 10.20 -4.31
CA PRO A 50 13.29 11.66 -4.44
C PRO A 50 12.06 12.27 -5.15
N GLU A 51 11.44 11.53 -6.09
CA GLU A 51 10.29 12.02 -6.87
C GLU A 51 9.02 11.20 -6.68
N LEU A 52 9.08 10.06 -5.98
CA LEU A 52 7.93 9.18 -5.79
C LEU A 52 7.94 8.49 -4.43
N ILE A 53 6.75 8.19 -3.92
CA ILE A 53 6.54 7.19 -2.86
C ILE A 53 5.87 5.97 -3.49
N SER A 54 6.31 4.78 -3.11
CA SER A 54 5.67 3.52 -3.51
C SER A 54 4.95 2.91 -2.32
N SER A 55 3.64 2.68 -2.46
CA SER A 55 2.83 1.97 -1.48
C SER A 55 3.07 0.47 -1.66
N VAL A 56 4.00 -0.09 -0.89
CA VAL A 56 4.52 -1.46 -1.10
C VAL A 56 3.57 -2.51 -0.55
N TYR A 57 3.22 -2.36 0.73
CA TYR A 57 2.42 -3.35 1.43
C TYR A 57 1.62 -2.71 2.54
N PHE A 58 0.43 -3.25 2.79
CA PHE A 58 -0.43 -2.81 3.87
C PHE A 58 -1.11 -4.00 4.51
N VAL A 59 -0.99 -4.10 5.82
CA VAL A 59 -1.69 -5.11 6.63
C VAL A 59 -2.50 -4.42 7.70
N PHE A 60 -3.63 -5.02 8.06
CA PHE A 60 -4.48 -4.47 9.10
C PHE A 60 -5.15 -5.56 9.90
N ASP A 61 -5.68 -5.17 11.06
CA ASP A 61 -6.43 -6.06 11.93
C ASP A 61 -7.83 -6.33 11.31
N PRO A 62 -8.16 -7.59 10.94
CA PRO A 62 -9.41 -7.92 10.25
C PRO A 62 -10.69 -7.53 11.00
N GLU A 63 -10.62 -7.42 12.34
CA GLU A 63 -11.73 -6.93 13.18
C GLU A 63 -12.20 -5.51 12.78
N PHE A 64 -11.35 -4.77 12.06
CA PHE A 64 -11.59 -3.39 11.63
C PHE A 64 -11.77 -3.26 10.12
N GLU A 65 -12.05 -4.34 9.39
CA GLU A 65 -12.26 -4.33 7.93
C GLU A 65 -13.31 -3.29 7.49
N SER A 66 -14.40 -3.15 8.26
CA SER A 66 -15.46 -2.17 8.01
C SER A 66 -15.00 -0.71 7.97
N ARG A 67 -13.82 -0.41 8.53
CA ARG A 67 -13.21 0.94 8.52
C ARG A 67 -12.44 1.25 7.25
N ARG A 68 -12.26 0.29 6.34
CA ARG A 68 -11.54 0.45 5.06
C ARG A 68 -10.13 1.04 5.25
N LEU A 69 -9.37 0.48 6.19
CA LEU A 69 -8.06 1.03 6.61
C LEU A 69 -7.05 1.16 5.47
N GLY A 70 -7.12 0.30 4.44
CA GLY A 70 -6.28 0.47 3.25
C GLY A 70 -6.57 1.75 2.47
N ILE A 71 -7.84 2.13 2.33
CA ILE A 71 -8.22 3.41 1.69
C ILE A 71 -7.78 4.59 2.55
N PHE A 72 -7.94 4.48 3.87
CA PHE A 72 -7.44 5.49 4.80
C PHE A 72 -5.92 5.67 4.68
N SER A 73 -5.16 4.57 4.59
CA SER A 73 -3.71 4.60 4.39
C SER A 73 -3.37 5.37 3.11
N LEU A 74 -4.02 5.04 1.99
CA LEU A 74 -3.75 5.74 0.72
C LEU A 74 -4.04 7.23 0.76
N LEU A 75 -5.13 7.64 1.42
CA LEU A 75 -5.43 9.07 1.60
C LEU A 75 -4.34 9.76 2.45
N TYR A 76 -3.87 9.10 3.50
CA TYR A 76 -2.76 9.60 4.30
C TYR A 76 -1.46 9.68 3.47
N GLU A 77 -1.14 8.65 2.68
CA GLU A 77 0.04 8.60 1.82
C GLU A 77 0.03 9.71 0.77
N ILE A 78 -1.14 10.08 0.23
CA ILE A 78 -1.30 11.25 -0.65
C ILE A 78 -0.94 12.54 0.08
N GLU A 79 -1.49 12.76 1.28
CA GLU A 79 -1.16 13.95 2.08
C GLU A 79 0.32 13.95 2.52
N TYR A 80 0.88 12.79 2.80
CA TYR A 80 2.28 12.63 3.15
C TYR A 80 3.21 12.96 1.98
N ALA A 81 2.90 12.48 0.77
CA ALA A 81 3.62 12.84 -0.43
C ALA A 81 3.57 14.36 -0.67
N ARG A 82 2.40 14.99 -0.47
CA ARG A 82 2.25 16.46 -0.56
C ARG A 82 3.10 17.20 0.47
N PHE A 83 3.16 16.71 1.71
CA PHE A 83 3.99 17.29 2.77
C PHE A 83 5.48 17.21 2.43
N LEU A 84 5.92 16.12 1.79
CA LEU A 84 7.29 15.91 1.35
C LEU A 84 7.64 16.60 0.01
N ASP A 85 6.70 17.33 -0.60
CA ASP A 85 6.82 17.89 -1.96
C ASP A 85 7.13 16.83 -3.05
N ILE A 86 6.64 15.60 -2.83
CA ILE A 86 6.75 14.48 -3.76
C ILE A 86 5.53 14.45 -4.68
N ARG A 87 5.79 14.37 -5.99
CA ARG A 87 4.76 14.45 -7.02
C ARG A 87 4.00 13.14 -7.24
N TRP A 88 4.66 12.00 -7.09
CA TRP A 88 4.13 10.71 -7.52
C TRP A 88 3.89 9.76 -6.35
N LEU A 89 2.72 9.15 -6.34
CA LEU A 89 2.41 8.00 -5.48
C LEU A 89 2.16 6.79 -6.37
N TYR A 90 3.04 5.80 -6.29
CA TYR A 90 2.91 4.55 -7.02
C TYR A 90 2.10 3.55 -6.19
N LEU A 91 0.91 3.20 -6.68
CA LEU A 91 0.01 2.27 -6.02
C LEU A 91 0.28 0.80 -6.37
N GLY A 92 1.35 0.50 -7.11
CA GLY A 92 1.62 -0.85 -7.62
C GLY A 92 0.75 -1.22 -8.83
N TYR A 93 0.77 -2.52 -9.19
CA TYR A 93 0.01 -3.03 -10.32
C TYR A 93 -1.51 -2.84 -10.16
N TRP A 94 -2.17 -2.60 -11.29
CA TRP A 94 -3.61 -2.56 -11.41
C TRP A 94 -4.05 -3.56 -12.47
N VAL A 95 -5.02 -4.40 -12.12
CA VAL A 95 -5.58 -5.43 -13.01
C VAL A 95 -7.08 -5.15 -13.13
N GLU A 96 -7.53 -4.81 -14.34
CA GLU A 96 -8.90 -4.38 -14.63
C GLU A 96 -9.98 -5.36 -14.16
N SER A 97 -9.72 -6.66 -14.25
CA SER A 97 -10.67 -7.70 -13.81
C SER A 97 -10.67 -7.97 -12.30
N SER A 98 -9.76 -7.34 -11.54
CA SER A 98 -9.58 -7.62 -10.11
C SER A 98 -10.42 -6.67 -9.25
N HIS A 99 -11.51 -7.21 -8.68
CA HIS A 99 -12.34 -6.48 -7.71
C HIS A 99 -11.53 -5.91 -6.53
N LYS A 100 -10.46 -6.58 -6.11
CA LYS A 100 -9.58 -6.13 -5.03
C LYS A 100 -8.73 -4.91 -5.41
N MET A 101 -8.55 -4.62 -6.70
CA MET A 101 -7.73 -3.51 -7.19
C MET A 101 -8.55 -2.37 -7.79
N ASN A 102 -9.86 -2.55 -7.97
CA ASN A 102 -10.74 -1.53 -8.56
C ASN A 102 -10.65 -0.19 -7.85
N TYR A 103 -10.45 -0.18 -6.52
CA TYR A 103 -10.34 1.06 -5.76
C TYR A 103 -9.22 1.99 -6.26
N LYS A 104 -8.13 1.45 -6.84
CA LYS A 104 -7.00 2.27 -7.30
C LYS A 104 -7.41 3.19 -8.45
N ALA A 105 -8.40 2.78 -9.23
CA ALA A 105 -8.92 3.54 -10.35
C ALA A 105 -9.64 4.83 -9.93
N ASP A 106 -10.14 4.86 -8.69
CA ASP A 106 -10.90 6.00 -8.13
C ASP A 106 -9.98 7.17 -7.72
N PHE A 107 -8.67 6.93 -7.57
CA PHE A 107 -7.70 7.95 -7.19
C PHE A 107 -7.21 8.68 -8.45
N GLN A 108 -7.62 9.94 -8.61
CA GLN A 108 -7.33 10.76 -9.78
C GLN A 108 -6.70 12.10 -9.38
N PRO A 109 -5.86 12.71 -10.23
CA PRO A 109 -5.42 12.22 -11.55
C PRO A 109 -4.41 11.08 -11.45
N ALA A 110 -4.50 10.09 -12.35
CA ALA A 110 -3.60 8.93 -12.39
C ALA A 110 -2.99 8.66 -13.76
N GLN A 111 -1.94 7.83 -13.78
CA GLN A 111 -1.34 7.27 -14.99
C GLN A 111 -1.24 5.76 -14.89
N ILE A 112 -1.27 5.08 -16.05
CA ILE A 112 -1.01 3.65 -16.18
C ILE A 112 0.14 3.43 -17.15
N LEU A 113 0.99 2.44 -16.83
CA LEU A 113 2.06 2.01 -17.74
C LEU A 113 1.47 1.03 -18.76
N LYS A 114 1.44 1.44 -20.04
CA LYS A 114 1.00 0.60 -21.16
C LYS A 114 2.02 0.71 -22.29
N ASP A 115 2.43 -0.42 -22.85
CA ASP A 115 3.42 -0.47 -23.94
C ASP A 115 4.68 0.34 -23.63
N SER A 116 5.19 0.19 -22.39
CA SER A 116 6.35 0.92 -21.84
C SER A 116 6.21 2.44 -21.81
N ARG A 117 4.98 2.96 -21.80
CA ARG A 117 4.69 4.40 -21.71
C ARG A 117 3.65 4.68 -20.64
N TRP A 118 3.94 5.69 -19.82
CA TRP A 118 2.97 6.24 -18.88
C TRP A 118 1.96 7.09 -19.65
N ILE A 119 0.68 6.73 -19.58
CA ILE A 119 -0.42 7.47 -20.21
C ILE A 119 -1.46 7.87 -19.15
N PRO A 120 -2.18 8.99 -19.33
CA PRO A 120 -3.27 9.36 -18.44
C PRO A 120 -4.28 8.22 -18.31
N PHE A 121 -4.54 7.80 -17.08
CA PHE A 121 -5.56 6.80 -16.77
C PHE A 121 -6.90 7.51 -16.63
N LYS A 122 -7.90 7.07 -17.39
CA LYS A 122 -9.28 7.55 -17.29
C LYS A 122 -10.14 6.37 -16.93
N ASN A 123 -10.76 6.41 -15.76
CA ASN A 123 -11.79 5.45 -15.40
C ASN A 123 -12.96 5.63 -16.40
N GLN A 124 -13.34 4.56 -17.11
CA GLN A 124 -14.44 4.57 -18.08
C GLN A 124 -15.78 4.28 -17.38
#